data_AF-A0A7C4JP50-F1
#
_entry.id   AF-A0A7C4JP50-F1
#
_cell.length_a   1.000
_cell.length_b   1.000
_cell.length_c   1.000
_cell.angle_alpha   90.00
_cell.angle_beta   90.00
_cell.angle_gamma   90.00
#
_symmetry.space_group_name_H-M   'P 1'
#
loop_
_entity.id
_entity.type
_entity.pdbx_description
1 polymer ?
#
loop_
_entity_poly.entity_id
_entity_poly.type
_entity_poly.pdbx_seq_one_letter_code
_entity_poly.pdbx_strand_id
1 'polypeptide(L)'
;FTLLDSLLPKRVRFFGVPLSGYLKDWVGGAVHLDVVFAYLGEVGEGRVALVDPSRMGFYSILEYDRGSRNFRLKSFIEFAKEYDLMIDELPRRSGSPITMINALNLGNGKLIVDSFNSEANRYLEKELKIDLIEVDIPHIEAGGGGPRCATRDILSKV
;
A
#
# COMPACT_ATOMS: atom_id res chain seq x y z
N PHE A 1 -8.51 17.35 7.92
CA PHE A 1 -7.07 17.64 8.05
C PHE A 1 -6.76 18.72 9.09
N THR A 2 -7.56 19.78 9.24
CA THR A 2 -7.33 20.85 10.24
C THR A 2 -7.19 20.35 11.69
N LEU A 3 -7.95 19.32 12.08
CA LEU A 3 -7.81 18.68 13.39
C LEU A 3 -6.46 17.95 13.54
N LEU A 4 -6.08 17.13 12.55
CA LEU A 4 -4.80 16.41 12.57
C LEU A 4 -3.61 17.38 12.50
N ASP A 5 -3.74 18.46 11.73
CA ASP A 5 -2.83 19.59 11.71
C ASP A 5 -2.67 20.15 13.13
N SER A 6 -3.74 20.49 13.85
CA SER A 6 -3.59 21.02 15.22
C SER A 6 -2.97 20.04 16.23
N LEU A 7 -3.15 18.73 16.03
CA LEU A 7 -2.75 17.72 17.02
C LEU A 7 -1.33 17.18 16.80
N LEU A 8 -0.87 17.08 15.55
CA LEU A 8 0.39 16.40 15.22
C LEU A 8 1.58 17.37 15.10
N PRO A 9 2.79 16.94 15.53
CA PRO A 9 4.01 17.72 15.39
C PRO A 9 4.22 18.23 13.96
N LYS A 10 4.81 19.42 13.80
CA LYS A 10 5.06 20.02 12.46
C LYS A 10 5.92 19.15 11.53
N ARG A 11 6.74 18.27 12.08
CA ARG A 11 7.53 17.29 11.30
C ARG A 11 6.68 16.23 10.61
N VAL A 12 5.44 16.00 11.07
CA VAL A 12 4.52 15.05 10.43
C VAL A 12 3.89 15.72 9.22
N ARG A 13 4.12 15.12 8.05
CA ARG A 13 3.58 15.55 6.76
C ARG A 13 2.39 14.66 6.40
N PHE A 14 1.44 15.21 5.66
CA PHE A 14 0.27 14.46 5.20
C PHE A 14 0.28 14.37 3.69
N PHE A 15 0.04 13.15 3.20
CA PHE A 15 -0.06 12.84 1.79
C PHE A 15 -1.40 12.14 1.54
N GLY A 16 -2.12 12.62 0.53
CA GLY A 16 -3.31 11.97 0.00
C GLY A 16 -2.97 11.25 -1.29
N VAL A 17 -3.50 10.06 -1.48
CA VAL A 17 -3.40 9.31 -2.74
C VAL A 17 -4.79 9.26 -3.36
N PRO A 18 -5.01 9.88 -4.53
CA PRO A 18 -6.27 9.75 -5.25
C PRO A 18 -6.45 8.30 -5.72
N LEU A 19 -7.55 7.68 -5.29
CA LEU A 19 -7.90 6.30 -5.65
C LEU A 19 -8.99 6.29 -6.72
N SER A 20 -8.98 5.29 -7.59
CA SER A 20 -10.12 5.02 -8.47
C SER A 20 -11.34 4.62 -7.62
N GLY A 21 -12.39 5.46 -7.62
CA GLY A 21 -13.62 5.17 -6.89
C GLY A 21 -14.53 4.17 -7.63
N TYR A 22 -15.61 3.74 -6.96
CA TYR A 22 -16.67 2.92 -7.55
C TYR A 22 -17.79 3.81 -8.08
N LEU A 23 -18.19 3.61 -9.35
CA LEU A 23 -19.45 4.16 -9.86
C LEU A 23 -20.43 3.07 -10.33
N LYS A 24 -19.92 1.99 -10.94
CA LYS A 24 -20.73 0.84 -11.40
C LYS A 24 -19.99 -0.48 -11.34
N ASP A 25 -18.68 -0.48 -11.56
CA ASP A 25 -17.83 -1.67 -11.54
C ASP A 25 -16.90 -1.64 -10.33
N TRP A 26 -17.05 -2.64 -9.46
CA TRP A 26 -16.23 -2.77 -8.26
C TRP A 26 -14.84 -3.36 -8.55
N VAL A 27 -14.65 -4.04 -9.68
CA VAL A 27 -13.38 -4.67 -10.03
C VAL A 27 -12.31 -3.62 -10.38
N GLY A 28 -12.71 -2.44 -10.85
CA GLY A 28 -11.79 -1.34 -11.21
C GLY A 28 -11.48 -0.34 -10.10
N GLY A 29 -12.19 -0.39 -8.97
CA GLY A 29 -12.08 0.61 -7.91
C GLY A 29 -11.33 0.14 -6.67
N ALA A 30 -10.95 1.09 -5.83
CA ALA A 30 -10.34 0.91 -4.52
C ALA A 30 -11.02 1.81 -3.47
N VAL A 31 -11.58 1.21 -2.41
CA VAL A 31 -12.14 1.93 -1.25
C VAL A 31 -11.05 2.51 -0.34
N HIS A 32 -9.90 1.85 -0.26
CA HIS A 32 -8.87 2.10 0.74
C HIS A 32 -7.49 2.12 0.12
N LEU A 33 -6.55 2.79 0.80
CA LEU A 33 -5.18 2.92 0.33
C LEU A 33 -4.43 1.59 0.34
N ASP A 34 -4.72 0.71 1.30
CA ASP A 34 -4.01 -0.55 1.55
C ASP A 34 -4.29 -1.65 0.52
N VAL A 35 -5.20 -1.43 -0.43
CA VAL A 35 -5.39 -2.28 -1.62
C VAL A 35 -4.72 -1.69 -2.87
N VAL A 36 -4.04 -0.54 -2.73
CA VAL A 36 -3.36 0.17 -3.82
C VAL A 36 -1.90 0.45 -3.50
N PHE A 37 -1.55 0.58 -2.21
CA PHE A 37 -0.20 0.87 -1.75
C PHE A 37 0.09 0.08 -0.48
N ALA A 38 1.26 -0.57 -0.43
CA ALA A 38 1.75 -1.25 0.76
C ALA A 38 3.21 -0.87 1.02
N TYR A 39 3.50 -0.33 2.20
CA TYR A 39 4.87 -0.11 2.64
C TYR A 39 5.42 -1.38 3.31
N LEU A 40 6.46 -1.96 2.72
CA LEU A 40 7.06 -3.21 3.18
C LEU A 40 8.18 -2.99 4.20
N GLY A 41 8.57 -1.74 4.45
CA GLY A 41 9.66 -1.44 5.37
C GLY A 41 11.03 -1.64 4.72
N GLU A 42 12.03 -1.89 5.55
CA GLU A 42 13.37 -2.26 5.10
C GLU A 42 13.38 -3.72 4.65
N VAL A 43 13.67 -3.92 3.37
CA VAL A 43 13.77 -5.23 2.72
C VAL A 43 15.10 -5.26 1.96
N GLY A 44 15.98 -6.17 2.35
CA GLY A 44 17.34 -6.19 1.83
C GLY A 44 18.08 -4.90 2.19
N GLU A 45 18.55 -4.16 1.18
CA GLU A 45 19.33 -2.93 1.34
C GLU A 45 18.50 -1.64 1.20
N GLY A 46 17.18 -1.76 0.95
CA GLY A 46 16.34 -0.61 0.60
C GLY A 46 15.00 -0.60 1.32
N ARG A 47 14.34 0.56 1.30
CA ARG A 47 12.96 0.69 1.73
C ARG A 47 12.04 0.44 0.55
N VAL A 48 11.16 -0.54 0.69
CA VAL A 48 10.33 -0.99 -0.43
C VAL A 48 8.87 -0.65 -0.19
N ALA A 49 8.19 -0.22 -1.25
CA ALA A 49 6.75 -0.13 -1.28
C ALA A 49 6.19 -0.75 -2.57
N LEU A 50 5.06 -1.43 -2.45
CA LEU A 50 4.31 -1.96 -3.58
C LEU A 50 3.21 -0.99 -3.96
N VAL A 51 2.94 -0.88 -5.25
CA VAL A 51 1.84 -0.07 -5.78
C VAL A 51 1.02 -0.83 -6.82
N ASP A 52 -0.29 -0.62 -6.80
CA ASP A 52 -1.18 -0.93 -7.91
C ASP A 52 -1.44 0.36 -8.72
N PRO A 53 -0.71 0.60 -9.83
CA PRO A 53 -0.91 1.80 -10.63
C PRO A 53 -2.25 1.88 -11.36
N SER A 54 -2.95 0.76 -11.56
CA SER A 54 -4.26 0.76 -12.24
C SER A 54 -5.34 1.45 -11.42
N ARG A 55 -5.10 1.59 -10.11
CA ARG A 55 -6.03 2.15 -9.12
C ARG A 55 -5.53 3.43 -8.45
N MET A 56 -4.31 3.84 -8.79
CA MET A 56 -3.72 5.08 -8.36
C MET A 56 -3.83 6.11 -9.48
N GLY A 57 -4.43 7.28 -9.22
CA GLY A 57 -4.60 8.32 -10.23
C GLY A 57 -3.26 8.83 -10.78
N PHE A 58 -2.84 8.34 -11.95
CA PHE A 58 -1.64 8.77 -12.71
C PHE A 58 -0.38 8.98 -11.85
N TYR A 59 -0.08 8.08 -10.91
CA TYR A 59 1.06 8.24 -9.98
C TYR A 59 1.10 9.64 -9.32
N SER A 60 -0.06 10.16 -8.93
CA SER A 60 -0.19 11.47 -8.29
C SER A 60 -0.33 11.33 -6.78
N ILE A 61 0.35 12.21 -6.04
CA ILE A 61 0.16 12.40 -4.61
C ILE A 61 -0.31 13.84 -4.36
N LEU A 62 -1.10 14.04 -3.32
CA LEU A 62 -1.49 15.34 -2.82
C LEU A 62 -0.77 15.60 -1.49
N GLU A 63 0.21 16.50 -1.46
CA GLU A 63 0.85 16.90 -0.20
C GLU A 63 0.03 18.02 0.47
N TYR A 64 -0.31 17.85 1.75
CA TYR A 64 -0.99 18.89 2.52
C TYR A 64 0.01 19.95 2.98
N ASP A 65 -0.09 21.15 2.42
CA ASP A 65 0.65 22.31 2.87
C ASP A 65 -0.02 22.91 4.11
N ARG A 66 0.61 22.72 5.27
CA ARG A 66 0.12 23.21 6.56
C ARG A 66 0.12 24.74 6.65
N GLY A 67 0.95 25.44 5.87
CA GLY A 67 0.99 26.90 5.84
C GLY A 67 -0.23 27.51 5.16
N SER A 68 -0.54 27.04 3.95
CA SER A 68 -1.74 27.47 3.22
C SER A 68 -3.02 26.70 3.57
N ARG A 69 -2.91 25.62 4.36
CA ARG A 69 -3.99 24.68 4.69
C ARG A 69 -4.67 24.04 3.49
N ASN A 70 -3.95 23.87 2.39
CA ASN A 70 -4.44 23.30 1.14
C ASN A 70 -3.60 22.11 0.67
N PHE A 71 -4.18 21.27 -0.17
CA PHE A 71 -3.45 20.20 -0.86
C PHE A 71 -2.78 20.72 -2.13
N ARG A 72 -1.56 20.28 -2.38
CA ARG A 72 -0.79 20.55 -3.59
C ARG A 72 -0.47 19.26 -4.30
N LEU A 73 -0.62 19.25 -5.62
CA LEU A 73 -0.24 18.12 -6.44
C LEU A 73 1.29 17.91 -6.38
N LYS A 74 1.69 16.66 -6.29
CA LYS A 74 3.07 16.20 -6.26
C LYS A 74 3.19 14.90 -7.04
N SER A 75 4.32 14.71 -7.72
CA SER A 75 4.62 13.45 -8.38
C SER A 75 4.90 12.35 -7.36
N PHE A 76 4.33 11.16 -7.55
CA PHE A 76 4.66 9.99 -6.73
C PHE A 76 6.12 9.57 -6.88
N ILE A 77 6.73 9.77 -8.05
CA ILE A 77 8.15 9.47 -8.28
C ILE A 77 9.03 10.43 -7.46
N GLU A 78 8.69 11.72 -7.40
CA GLU A 78 9.42 12.68 -6.58
C GLU A 78 9.29 12.36 -5.10
N PHE A 79 8.08 11.98 -4.66
CA PHE A 79 7.87 11.47 -3.31
C PHE A 79 8.74 10.24 -3.03
N ALA A 80 8.76 9.25 -3.92
CA ALA A 80 9.56 8.04 -3.74
C ALA A 80 11.06 8.38 -3.58
N LYS A 81 11.60 9.25 -4.43
CA LYS A 81 12.99 9.72 -4.33
C LYS A 81 13.27 10.47 -3.04
N GLU A 82 12.36 11.32 -2.60
CA GLU A 82 12.51 12.09 -1.36
C GLU A 82 12.61 11.20 -0.11
N TYR A 83 11.91 10.07 -0.12
CA TYR A 83 11.88 9.12 0.99
C TYR A 83 12.82 7.92 0.82
N ASP A 84 13.63 7.92 -0.25
CA ASP A 84 14.51 6.82 -0.63
C ASP A 84 13.75 5.48 -0.71
N LEU A 85 12.57 5.53 -1.37
CA LEU A 85 11.68 4.40 -1.55
C LEU A 85 11.89 3.76 -2.92
N MET A 86 12.21 2.48 -2.93
CA MET A 86 12.03 1.63 -4.08
C MET A 86 10.55 1.30 -4.23
N ILE A 87 9.96 1.76 -5.34
CA ILE A 87 8.60 1.44 -5.71
C ILE A 87 8.63 0.26 -6.66
N ASP A 88 7.78 -0.73 -6.41
CA ASP A 88 7.64 -1.89 -7.26
C ASP A 88 6.17 -2.27 -7.52
N GLU A 89 5.95 -3.05 -8.56
CA GLU A 89 4.64 -3.51 -9.01
C GLU A 89 4.62 -5.03 -9.11
N LEU A 90 3.59 -5.65 -8.53
CA LEU A 90 3.46 -7.10 -8.57
C LEU A 90 2.94 -7.59 -9.94
N PRO A 91 3.40 -8.78 -10.40
CA PRO A 91 2.83 -9.40 -11.58
C PRO A 91 1.35 -9.70 -11.35
N ARG A 92 0.50 -9.21 -12.26
CA ARG A 92 -0.96 -9.21 -12.11
C ARG A 92 -1.67 -10.47 -12.58
N ARG A 93 -0.95 -11.40 -13.21
CA ARG A 93 -1.58 -12.54 -13.87
C ARG A 93 -2.31 -13.40 -12.84
N SER A 94 -3.63 -13.49 -13.00
CA SER A 94 -4.53 -14.26 -12.11
C SER A 94 -4.53 -13.81 -10.64
N GLY A 95 -4.05 -12.59 -10.33
CA GLY A 95 -4.06 -12.05 -8.97
C GLY A 95 -5.42 -11.44 -8.60
N SER A 96 -5.78 -11.51 -7.32
CA SER A 96 -6.94 -10.79 -6.82
C SER A 96 -6.66 -9.29 -6.89
N PRO A 97 -7.56 -8.50 -7.48
CA PRO A 97 -7.44 -7.05 -7.46
C PRO A 97 -7.33 -6.48 -6.04
N ILE A 98 -7.90 -7.16 -5.05
CA ILE A 98 -8.03 -6.66 -3.69
C ILE A 98 -6.86 -7.10 -2.82
N THR A 99 -6.57 -8.39 -2.81
CA THR A 99 -5.66 -8.96 -1.81
C THR A 99 -4.21 -8.99 -2.23
N MET A 100 -3.90 -8.78 -3.52
CA MET A 100 -2.54 -8.83 -4.05
C MET A 100 -1.60 -7.79 -3.42
N ILE A 101 -2.07 -6.55 -3.20
CA ILE A 101 -1.29 -5.52 -2.49
C ILE A 101 -1.50 -5.59 -0.98
N ASN A 102 -2.64 -6.13 -0.53
CA ASN A 102 -3.11 -6.06 0.85
C ASN A 102 -2.38 -7.03 1.80
N ALA A 103 -1.06 -6.95 1.88
CA ALA A 103 -0.23 -7.78 2.73
C ALA A 103 -0.08 -7.16 4.14
N LEU A 104 -0.13 -8.00 5.17
CA LEU A 104 0.26 -7.56 6.51
C LEU A 104 1.79 -7.64 6.65
N ASN A 105 2.41 -6.49 6.87
CA ASN A 105 3.84 -6.40 7.13
C ASN A 105 4.16 -6.69 8.60
N LEU A 106 4.96 -7.73 8.85
CA LEU A 106 5.43 -8.12 10.18
C LEU A 106 6.79 -7.52 10.56
N GLY A 107 7.41 -6.77 9.64
CA GLY A 107 8.78 -6.26 9.76
C GLY A 107 9.84 -7.29 9.36
N ASN A 108 11.09 -6.84 9.25
CA ASN A 108 12.26 -7.67 8.92
C ASN A 108 12.08 -8.50 7.64
N GLY A 109 11.50 -7.91 6.60
CA GLY A 109 11.28 -8.60 5.32
C GLY A 109 10.31 -9.78 5.42
N LYS A 110 9.35 -9.78 6.35
CA LYS A 110 8.34 -10.84 6.51
C LYS A 110 6.93 -10.31 6.31
N LEU A 111 6.12 -10.99 5.50
CA LEU A 111 4.72 -10.63 5.22
C LEU A 111 3.76 -11.80 5.48
N ILE A 112 2.51 -11.48 5.84
CA ILE A 112 1.36 -12.39 5.69
C ILE A 112 0.60 -12.00 4.44
N VAL A 113 0.39 -12.96 3.53
CA VAL A 113 -0.21 -12.75 2.21
C VAL A 113 -1.29 -13.78 1.91
N ASP A 114 -2.22 -13.43 1.03
CA ASP A 114 -3.21 -14.37 0.51
C ASP A 114 -2.57 -15.37 -0.46
N SER A 115 -2.74 -16.67 -0.20
CA SER A 115 -2.19 -17.75 -1.03
C SER A 115 -2.76 -17.79 -2.45
N PHE A 116 -3.91 -17.16 -2.71
CA PHE A 116 -4.48 -17.06 -4.05
C PHE A 116 -3.53 -16.38 -5.04
N ASN A 117 -2.72 -15.42 -4.57
CA ASN A 117 -1.83 -14.60 -5.38
C ASN A 117 -0.47 -15.27 -5.66
N SER A 118 -0.45 -16.58 -5.90
CA SER A 118 0.79 -17.40 -5.98
C SER A 118 1.86 -16.91 -6.96
N GLU A 119 1.49 -16.23 -8.06
CA GLU A 119 2.48 -15.62 -8.96
C GLU A 119 3.16 -14.40 -8.34
N ALA A 120 2.38 -13.52 -7.71
CA ALA A 120 2.89 -12.38 -6.98
C ALA A 120 3.69 -12.81 -5.74
N ASN A 121 3.24 -13.84 -5.02
CA ASN A 121 3.96 -14.38 -3.86
C ASN A 121 5.33 -14.90 -4.27
N ARG A 122 5.42 -15.68 -5.36
CA ARG A 122 6.72 -16.14 -5.90
C ARG A 122 7.63 -15.00 -6.31
N TYR A 123 7.08 -13.90 -6.82
CA TYR A 123 7.87 -12.71 -7.14
C TYR A 123 8.45 -12.06 -5.88
N LEU A 124 7.63 -11.86 -4.84
CA LEU A 124 8.06 -11.31 -3.55
C LEU A 124 9.20 -12.13 -2.93
N GLU A 125 9.09 -13.46 -2.93
CA GLU A 125 10.15 -14.33 -2.39
C GLU A 125 11.42 -14.30 -3.24
N LYS A 126 11.29 -14.37 -4.57
CA LYS A 126 12.43 -14.56 -5.47
C LYS A 126 13.17 -13.27 -5.75
N GLU A 127 12.45 -12.21 -6.07
CA GLU A 127 13.03 -10.93 -6.51
C GLU A 127 13.31 -10.04 -5.30
N LEU A 128 12.35 -9.94 -4.36
CA LEU A 128 12.48 -9.07 -3.19
C LEU A 128 13.03 -9.76 -1.95
N LYS A 129 13.24 -11.09 -1.98
CA LYS A 129 13.79 -11.88 -0.86
C LYS A 129 12.97 -11.76 0.44
N ILE A 130 11.65 -11.63 0.29
CA ILE A 130 10.72 -11.52 1.40
C ILE A 130 10.30 -12.92 1.88
N ASP A 131 10.24 -13.11 3.19
CA ASP A 131 9.71 -14.32 3.82
C ASP A 131 8.18 -14.23 3.93
N LEU A 132 7.47 -15.21 3.36
CA LEU A 132 6.02 -15.18 3.27
C LEU A 132 5.36 -16.22 4.19
N ILE A 133 4.34 -15.76 4.90
CA ILE A 133 3.34 -16.63 5.52
C ILE A 133 2.10 -16.55 4.64
N GLU A 134 1.92 -17.55 3.78
CA GLU A 134 0.75 -17.64 2.93
C GLU A 134 -0.45 -18.19 3.72
N VAL A 135 -1.59 -17.50 3.62
CA VAL A 135 -2.84 -17.89 4.27
C VAL A 135 -3.96 -18.05 3.24
N ASP A 136 -4.73 -19.13 3.38
CA ASP A 136 -5.92 -19.37 2.56
C ASP A 136 -7.12 -18.65 3.19
N ILE A 137 -7.57 -17.56 2.55
CA ILE A 137 -8.58 -16.64 3.10
C ILE A 137 -9.76 -16.36 2.13
N PRO A 138 -10.34 -17.37 1.46
CA PRO A 138 -11.31 -17.15 0.38
C PRO A 138 -12.57 -16.41 0.84
N HIS A 139 -12.97 -16.59 2.11
CA HIS A 139 -14.12 -15.89 2.68
C HIS A 139 -13.84 -14.41 3.01
N ILE A 140 -12.60 -14.08 3.38
CA ILE A 140 -12.20 -12.69 3.64
C ILE A 140 -12.04 -11.95 2.30
N GLU A 141 -11.42 -12.62 1.32
CA GLU A 141 -11.26 -12.13 -0.05
C GLU A 141 -12.62 -11.82 -0.67
N ALA A 142 -13.59 -12.74 -0.55
CA ALA A 142 -14.96 -12.53 -1.03
C ALA A 142 -15.68 -11.35 -0.36
N GLY A 143 -15.28 -11.00 0.87
CA GLY A 143 -15.74 -9.80 1.58
C GLY A 143 -15.06 -8.51 1.14
N GLY A 144 -14.09 -8.60 0.21
CA GLY A 144 -13.32 -7.48 -0.31
C GLY A 144 -12.15 -7.05 0.59
N GLY A 145 -11.59 -7.97 1.39
CA GLY A 145 -10.45 -7.68 2.26
C GLY A 145 -9.33 -8.72 2.17
N GLY A 146 -8.11 -8.32 2.53
CA GLY A 146 -6.97 -9.21 2.70
C GLY A 146 -6.44 -9.23 4.13
N PRO A 147 -5.25 -9.83 4.36
CA PRO A 147 -4.63 -9.90 5.68
C PRO A 147 -4.45 -8.53 6.36
N ARG A 148 -4.12 -7.48 5.60
CA ARG A 148 -3.98 -6.13 6.16
C ARG A 148 -5.32 -5.52 6.56
N CYS A 149 -6.37 -5.67 5.75
CA CYS A 149 -7.70 -5.19 6.10
C CYS A 149 -8.27 -5.89 7.35
N ALA A 150 -7.89 -7.14 7.58
CA ALA A 150 -8.35 -7.94 8.71
C ALA A 150 -7.60 -7.65 10.03
N THR A 151 -6.65 -6.71 10.03
CA THR A 151 -5.76 -6.47 11.18
C THR A 151 -5.65 -5.01 11.55
N ARG A 152 -5.26 -4.77 12.81
CA ARG A 152 -5.01 -3.43 13.35
C ARG A 152 -3.78 -3.45 14.24
N ASP A 153 -2.81 -2.64 13.87
CA ASP A 153 -1.60 -2.46 14.69
C ASP A 153 -1.96 -1.64 15.94
N ILE A 154 -1.72 -2.21 17.12
CA ILE A 154 -1.90 -1.53 18.42
C ILE A 154 -0.55 -1.02 18.93
N LEU A 155 0.51 -1.82 18.74
CA LEU A 155 1.90 -1.49 19.00
C LEU A 155 2.70 -2.00 17.81
N SER A 156 3.36 -1.11 17.07
CA SER A 156 4.31 -1.50 16.03
C SER A 156 5.70 -1.02 16.41
N LYS A 157 6.71 -1.89 16.20
CA LYS A 157 8.13 -1.55 16.27
C LYS A 157 8.75 -1.44 14.87
N VAL A 158 7.90 -1.17 13.87
CA VAL A 158 8.31 -1.05 12.45
C VAL A 158 9.08 0.25 12.27
#